data_AF-A0A2G4KA22-F1
#
_entry.id   AF-A0A2G4KA22-F1
#
_cell.length_a   1.000
_cell.length_b   1.000
_cell.length_c   1.000
_cell.angle_alpha   90.00
_cell.angle_beta   90.00
_cell.angle_gamma   90.00
#
_symmetry.space_group_name_H-M   'P 1'
#
loop_
_entity.id
_entity.type
_entity.pdbx_description
1 polymer ?
#
loop_
_entity_poly.entity_id
_entity_poly.type
_entity_poly.pdbx_seq_one_letter_code
_entity_poly.pdbx_strand_id
1 'polypeptide(L)'
;MSDQSSQEPTMEEILASIRRIISEDDAPAEPAAEEAPAAEAEVEPEPLPELEPEPAPDFGGDAEDVLELTDPIAPEAEAPLETVGDIDVYSPPPAEPEPAMQAPPAAETFNREEAVDNLVGETAASAAASAFGSLSSALLMPKDGRTLEDVVRELLRPLLKEWLDQNLPRIVETKVEEEVQRIARGRP
;
A
#
# COMPACT_ATOMS: atom_id res chain seq x y z
N MET A 1 27.60 16.12 -29.88
CA MET A 1 27.28 14.86 -29.16
C MET A 1 26.26 15.21 -28.09
N SER A 2 25.04 14.68 -27.96
CA SER A 2 24.15 13.83 -28.76
C SER A 2 22.78 13.96 -28.06
N ASP A 3 21.82 14.70 -28.61
CA ASP A 3 20.43 14.74 -28.12
C ASP A 3 19.61 13.70 -28.91
N GLN A 4 19.83 12.41 -28.59
CA GLN A 4 19.22 11.29 -29.32
C GLN A 4 18.56 10.26 -28.39
N SER A 5 18.14 10.69 -27.19
CA SER A 5 17.50 9.78 -26.20
C SER A 5 16.09 10.21 -25.78
N SER A 6 15.54 11.27 -26.38
CA SER A 6 14.18 11.76 -26.09
C SER A 6 13.28 11.70 -27.32
N GLN A 7 13.51 10.74 -28.23
CA GLN A 7 12.54 10.43 -29.26
C GLN A 7 11.34 9.81 -28.55
N GLU A 8 10.22 10.54 -28.46
CA GLU A 8 8.97 9.97 -27.96
C GLU A 8 8.72 8.66 -28.72
N PRO A 9 8.57 7.51 -28.03
CA PRO A 9 8.44 6.23 -28.68
C PRO A 9 7.24 6.26 -29.62
N THR A 10 7.47 5.81 -30.84
CA THR A 10 6.43 5.81 -31.86
C THR A 10 5.33 4.82 -31.47
N MET A 11 4.09 5.10 -31.88
CA MET A 11 2.92 4.25 -31.59
C MET A 11 3.17 2.77 -31.94
N GLU A 12 3.92 2.50 -33.00
CA GLU A 12 4.23 1.15 -33.45
C GLU A 12 5.20 0.41 -32.52
N GLU A 13 6.16 1.12 -31.91
CA GLU A 13 7.09 0.57 -30.92
C GLU A 13 6.37 0.26 -29.60
N ILE A 14 5.44 1.13 -29.18
CA ILE A 14 4.58 0.89 -28.02
C ILE A 14 3.76 -0.38 -28.24
N LEU A 15 3.13 -0.53 -29.41
CA LEU A 15 2.32 -1.70 -29.74
C LEU A 15 3.16 -2.98 -29.88
N ALA A 16 4.37 -2.88 -30.42
CA ALA A 16 5.30 -4.01 -30.53
C ALA A 16 5.79 -4.48 -29.15
N SER A 17 6.08 -3.54 -28.24
CA SER A 17 6.50 -3.83 -26.86
C SER A 17 5.40 -4.55 -26.08
N ILE A 18 4.16 -4.05 -26.14
CA ILE A 18 2.99 -4.69 -25.51
C ILE A 18 2.78 -6.11 -26.07
N ARG A 19 2.87 -6.29 -27.40
CA ARG A 19 2.69 -7.61 -28.04
C ARG A 19 3.75 -8.62 -27.61
N ARG A 20 5.00 -8.16 -27.43
CA ARG A 20 6.10 -9.00 -26.93
C ARG A 20 5.85 -9.45 -25.49
N ILE A 21 5.49 -8.54 -24.60
CA ILE A 21 5.24 -8.86 -23.18
C ILE A 21 4.11 -9.88 -23.04
N ILE A 22 2.98 -9.69 -23.75
CA ILE A 22 1.83 -10.61 -23.67
C ILE A 22 2.18 -12.00 -24.22
N SER A 23 3.05 -12.08 -25.23
CA SER A 23 3.46 -13.37 -25.79
C SER A 23 4.51 -14.09 -24.95
N GLU A 24 5.26 -13.35 -24.12
CA GLU A 24 6.31 -13.86 -23.23
C GLU A 24 5.72 -14.33 -21.88
N ASP A 25 4.55 -13.80 -21.48
CA ASP A 25 3.86 -14.10 -20.22
C ASP A 25 2.76 -15.19 -20.35
N ASP A 26 2.43 -15.66 -21.56
CA ASP A 26 1.48 -16.77 -21.82
C ASP A 26 2.16 -18.15 -21.63
N ALA A 27 2.85 -18.33 -20.50
CA ALA A 27 3.30 -19.64 -20.05
C ALA A 27 2.15 -20.31 -19.29
N PRO A 28 1.62 -21.46 -19.74
CA PRO A 28 0.49 -22.10 -19.08
C PRO A 28 0.91 -22.63 -17.71
N ALA A 29 0.39 -22.02 -16.64
CA ALA A 29 0.34 -22.65 -15.33
C ALA A 29 -0.64 -23.82 -15.40
N GLU A 30 -0.12 -25.05 -15.31
CA GLU A 30 -0.90 -26.28 -15.24
C GLU A 30 -1.89 -26.22 -14.06
N PRO A 31 -3.19 -26.50 -14.25
CA PRO A 31 -4.13 -26.61 -13.14
C PRO A 31 -3.94 -27.97 -12.48
N ALA A 32 -3.34 -27.98 -11.29
CA ALA A 32 -3.41 -29.10 -10.38
C ALA A 32 -4.87 -29.27 -9.92
N ALA A 33 -5.48 -30.32 -10.41
CA ALA A 33 -6.81 -30.77 -10.06
C ALA A 33 -6.86 -31.29 -8.61
N GLU A 34 -7.90 -30.85 -7.89
CA GLU A 34 -8.86 -31.72 -7.19
C GLU A 34 -8.33 -32.64 -6.08
N GLU A 35 -8.63 -32.29 -4.82
CA GLU A 35 -9.08 -33.28 -3.82
C GLU A 35 -9.69 -32.59 -2.59
N ALA A 36 -11.01 -32.69 -2.46
CA ALA A 36 -11.72 -32.82 -1.20
C ALA A 36 -12.57 -34.09 -1.34
N PRO A 37 -12.67 -34.95 -0.30
CA PRO A 37 -13.76 -34.75 0.65
C PRO A 37 -13.51 -35.22 2.10
N ALA A 38 -14.30 -34.61 3.00
CA ALA A 38 -14.97 -35.16 4.18
C ALA A 38 -14.24 -36.16 5.10
N ALA A 39 -13.96 -35.72 6.33
CA ALA A 39 -14.00 -36.58 7.52
C ALA A 39 -14.62 -35.78 8.67
N GLU A 40 -15.84 -36.17 9.05
CA GLU A 40 -16.40 -35.92 10.38
C GLU A 40 -15.48 -36.56 11.41
N ALA A 41 -15.02 -35.77 12.39
CA ALA A 41 -14.37 -36.29 13.59
C ALA A 41 -15.06 -35.66 14.80
N GLU A 42 -15.51 -36.55 15.67
CA GLU A 42 -16.30 -36.34 16.88
C GLU A 42 -15.66 -35.31 17.82
N VAL A 43 -16.47 -34.40 18.34
CA VAL A 43 -16.07 -33.42 19.36
C VAL A 43 -16.02 -34.14 20.70
N GLU A 44 -14.82 -34.51 21.13
CA GLU A 44 -14.53 -34.85 22.54
C GLU A 44 -14.45 -33.54 23.34
N PRO A 45 -15.13 -33.40 24.50
CA PRO A 45 -15.08 -32.16 25.26
C PRO A 45 -13.72 -32.04 25.96
N GLU A 46 -12.82 -31.22 25.42
CA GLU A 46 -11.63 -30.77 26.12
C GLU A 46 -12.02 -30.00 27.39
N PRO A 47 -11.27 -30.15 28.51
CA PRO A 47 -11.57 -29.48 29.76
C PRO A 47 -11.39 -27.96 29.61
N LEU A 48 -12.38 -27.21 30.10
CA LEU A 48 -12.34 -25.75 30.22
C LEU A 48 -11.03 -25.32 30.90
N PRO A 49 -10.19 -24.45 30.29
CA PRO A 49 -9.07 -23.85 30.99
C PRO A 49 -9.61 -22.96 32.13
N GLU A 50 -9.07 -23.16 33.34
CA GLU A 50 -9.30 -22.27 34.48
C GLU A 50 -8.84 -20.86 34.09
N LEU A 51 -9.75 -19.88 34.18
CA LEU A 51 -9.46 -18.48 33.92
C LEU A 51 -8.45 -17.96 34.96
N GLU A 52 -7.20 -17.78 34.54
CA GLU A 52 -6.26 -16.93 35.26
C GLU A 52 -6.80 -15.49 35.30
N PRO A 53 -6.65 -14.74 36.40
CA PRO A 53 -7.11 -13.37 36.46
C PRO A 53 -6.35 -12.52 35.43
N GLU A 54 -7.08 -11.85 34.54
CA GLU A 54 -6.51 -10.86 33.63
C GLU A 54 -5.68 -9.84 34.43
N PRO A 55 -4.45 -9.51 34.02
CA PRO A 55 -3.73 -8.40 34.61
C PRO A 55 -4.54 -7.12 34.36
N ALA A 56 -4.78 -6.36 35.43
CA ALA A 56 -5.38 -5.04 35.34
C ALA A 56 -4.62 -4.21 34.28
N PRO A 57 -5.31 -3.37 33.49
CA PRO A 57 -4.64 -2.52 32.52
C PRO A 57 -3.57 -1.70 33.23
N ASP A 58 -2.32 -1.93 32.84
CA ASP A 58 -1.20 -1.09 33.19
C ASP A 58 -1.45 0.27 32.54
N PHE A 59 -1.99 1.22 33.31
CA PHE A 59 -1.97 2.62 32.95
C PHE A 59 -0.55 3.18 33.17
N GLY A 60 0.45 2.51 32.61
CA GLY A 60 1.79 3.01 32.37
C GLY A 60 1.76 3.93 31.15
N GLY A 61 0.88 4.92 31.17
CA GLY A 61 1.06 6.13 30.37
C GLY A 61 2.12 6.94 31.10
N ASP A 62 3.16 7.33 30.38
CA ASP A 62 4.31 8.07 30.88
C ASP A 62 3.90 9.09 31.95
N ALA A 63 4.31 8.83 33.20
CA ALA A 63 4.08 9.71 34.34
C ALA A 63 4.78 11.08 34.18
N GLU A 64 5.41 11.31 33.03
CA GLU A 64 6.01 12.57 32.63
C GLU A 64 4.98 13.62 32.18
N ASP A 65 3.74 13.23 31.88
CA ASP A 65 2.69 14.16 31.42
C ASP A 65 1.69 14.59 32.52
N VAL A 66 1.89 14.14 33.76
CA VAL A 66 1.16 14.63 34.95
C VAL A 66 2.09 15.53 35.75
N LEU A 67 2.07 16.83 35.47
CA LEU A 67 2.82 17.82 36.23
C LEU A 67 2.17 18.04 37.61
N GLU A 68 2.76 17.47 38.66
CA GLU A 68 2.42 17.80 40.05
C GLU A 68 2.88 19.23 40.37
N LEU A 69 1.94 20.18 40.43
CA LEU A 69 2.17 21.60 40.69
C LEU A 69 2.43 21.91 42.18
N THR A 70 3.25 21.07 42.82
CA THR A 70 3.66 21.24 44.23
C THR A 70 4.86 22.19 44.36
N ASP A 71 5.60 22.40 43.26
CA ASP A 71 6.71 23.35 43.21
C ASP A 71 6.18 24.77 42.91
N PRO A 72 6.41 25.76 43.79
CA PRO A 72 6.04 27.13 43.52
C PRO A 72 6.94 27.67 42.40
N ILE A 73 6.34 27.97 41.25
CA ILE A 73 7.02 28.70 40.16
C ILE A 73 7.57 30.01 40.76
N ALA A 74 8.89 30.11 40.87
CA ALA A 74 9.54 31.40 41.08
C ALA A 74 9.19 32.26 39.85
N PRO A 75 8.73 33.51 40.02
CA PRO A 75 8.48 34.37 38.87
C PRO A 75 9.77 34.42 38.05
N GLU A 76 9.68 33.97 36.79
CA GLU A 76 10.74 34.17 35.82
C GLU A 76 11.10 35.65 35.86
N ALA A 77 12.39 35.94 36.08
CA ALA A 77 12.84 37.30 36.23
C ALA A 77 12.35 38.10 35.03
N GLU A 78 11.42 39.03 35.26
CA GLU A 78 10.93 39.94 34.23
C GLU A 78 12.17 40.55 33.57
N ALA A 79 12.30 40.33 32.26
CA ALA A 79 13.43 40.85 31.51
C ALA A 79 13.59 42.34 31.83
N PRO A 80 14.81 42.86 32.06
CA PRO A 80 14.99 44.25 32.43
C PRO A 80 14.37 45.15 31.35
N LEU A 81 13.26 45.79 31.70
CA LEU A 81 12.68 46.85 30.89
C LEU A 81 13.46 48.11 31.21
N GLU A 82 14.21 48.60 30.24
CA GLU A 82 14.84 49.91 30.35
C GLU A 82 13.84 50.96 29.87
N THR A 83 13.42 51.85 30.77
CA THR A 83 12.51 52.94 30.45
C THR A 83 13.31 54.11 29.87
N VAL A 84 13.16 54.39 28.58
CA VAL A 84 13.76 55.57 27.95
C VAL A 84 12.66 56.61 27.73
N GLY A 85 12.44 57.46 28.73
CA GLY A 85 11.31 58.40 28.74
C GLY A 85 10.01 57.70 29.13
N ASP A 86 8.94 57.88 28.33
CA ASP A 86 7.59 57.30 28.55
C ASP A 86 7.38 55.94 27.83
N ILE A 87 8.45 55.34 27.28
CA ILE A 87 8.37 54.09 26.51
C ILE A 87 9.22 53.02 27.19
N ASP A 88 8.59 51.88 27.46
CA ASP A 88 9.26 50.67 27.93
C ASP A 88 9.87 49.92 26.75
N VAL A 89 11.20 49.74 26.75
CA VAL A 89 11.92 48.98 25.73
C VAL A 89 12.33 47.63 26.30
N TYR A 90 11.94 46.54 25.62
CA TYR A 90 12.37 45.19 25.96
C TYR A 90 13.83 44.98 25.53
N SER A 91 14.70 44.69 26.50
CA SER A 91 16.08 44.27 26.24
C SER A 91 16.20 42.76 26.46
N PRO A 92 16.47 41.96 25.40
CA PRO A 92 16.67 40.53 25.59
C PRO A 92 17.91 40.28 26.46
N PRO A 93 17.91 39.24 27.31
CA PRO A 93 19.06 38.89 28.13
C PRO A 93 20.31 38.64 27.24
N PRO A 94 21.52 38.87 27.77
CA PRO A 94 22.75 38.58 27.03
C PRO A 94 22.75 37.11 26.63
N ALA A 95 22.89 36.84 25.33
CA ALA A 95 22.93 35.49 24.79
C ALA A 95 24.04 34.68 25.47
N GLU A 96 23.70 33.52 26.02
CA GLU A 96 24.70 32.51 26.36
C GLU A 96 25.54 32.18 25.12
N PRO A 97 26.82 31.83 25.25
CA PRO A 97 27.63 31.46 24.09
C PRO A 97 26.95 30.28 23.39
N GLU A 98 26.40 30.53 22.19
CA GLU A 98 25.80 29.49 21.38
C GLU A 98 26.82 28.35 21.20
N PRO A 99 26.42 27.08 21.37
CA PRO A 99 27.29 25.97 21.03
C PRO A 99 27.72 26.18 19.59
N ALA A 100 29.03 26.30 19.36
CA ALA A 100 29.58 26.52 18.03
C ALA A 100 29.07 25.40 17.12
N MET A 101 28.11 25.73 16.24
CA MET A 101 27.60 24.78 15.27
C MET A 101 28.79 24.28 14.45
N GLN A 102 29.12 23.00 14.59
CA GLN A 102 30.06 22.36 13.66
C GLN A 102 29.47 22.55 12.27
N ALA A 103 30.25 23.14 11.36
CA ALA A 103 29.86 23.23 9.97
C ALA A 103 29.47 21.82 9.50
N PRO A 104 28.28 21.63 8.90
CA PRO A 104 27.92 20.33 8.37
C PRO A 104 29.04 19.87 7.41
N PRO A 105 29.34 18.56 7.35
CA PRO A 105 30.27 18.06 6.35
C PRO A 105 29.84 18.58 4.98
N ALA A 106 30.82 18.89 4.12
CA ALA A 106 30.56 19.43 2.79
C ALA A 106 29.41 18.65 2.14
N ALA A 107 28.34 19.38 1.78
CA ALA A 107 27.11 18.78 1.28
C ALA A 107 27.41 17.76 0.18
N GLU A 108 26.87 16.54 0.32
CA GLU A 108 26.98 15.54 -0.72
C GLU A 108 26.45 16.12 -2.04
N THR A 109 27.24 15.97 -3.10
CA THR A 109 26.85 16.45 -4.42
C THR A 109 25.58 15.72 -4.84
N PHE A 110 24.51 16.46 -5.10
CA PHE A 110 23.24 15.89 -5.56
C PHE A 110 23.47 14.97 -6.77
N ASN A 111 23.30 13.67 -6.55
CA ASN A 111 23.45 12.67 -7.60
C ASN A 111 22.12 12.54 -8.35
N ARG A 112 22.11 13.04 -9.59
CA ARG A 112 20.90 13.02 -10.43
C ARG A 112 20.51 11.59 -10.82
N GLU A 113 21.47 10.67 -10.95
CA GLU A 113 21.19 9.28 -11.30
C GLU A 113 20.46 8.53 -10.16
N GLU A 114 20.84 8.75 -8.89
CA GLU A 114 20.12 8.14 -7.75
C GLU A 114 18.73 8.74 -7.52
N ALA A 115 18.55 10.01 -7.89
CA ALA A 115 17.28 10.72 -7.76
C ALA A 115 16.22 10.26 -8.80
N VAL A 116 16.65 9.79 -9.97
CA VAL A 116 15.71 9.23 -10.96
C VAL A 116 15.27 7.81 -10.61
N ASP A 117 16.10 7.03 -9.91
CA ASP A 117 15.71 5.71 -9.43
C ASP A 117 14.79 5.78 -8.20
N ASN A 118 14.87 6.85 -7.40
CA ASN A 118 14.05 7.08 -6.19
C ASN A 118 13.06 8.24 -6.37
N LEU A 119 12.16 8.12 -7.36
CA LEU A 119 11.13 9.14 -7.67
C LEU A 119 10.17 9.44 -6.50
N VAL A 120 10.01 8.49 -5.58
CA VAL A 120 9.14 8.61 -4.41
C VAL A 120 10.02 8.57 -3.17
N GLY A 121 9.81 9.53 -2.26
CA GLY A 121 10.51 9.52 -0.98
C GLY A 121 10.08 8.32 -0.13
N GLU A 122 11.03 7.72 0.57
CA GLU A 122 10.83 6.52 1.41
C GLU A 122 9.60 6.64 2.34
N THR A 123 9.44 7.79 2.98
CA THR A 123 8.28 8.06 3.84
C THR A 123 6.95 8.03 3.09
N ALA A 124 6.90 8.57 1.87
CA ALA A 124 5.70 8.56 1.04
C ALA A 124 5.40 7.14 0.51
N ALA A 125 6.44 6.38 0.14
CA ALA A 125 6.31 4.99 -0.27
C ALA A 125 5.79 4.11 0.89
N SER A 126 6.37 4.25 2.09
CA SER A 126 5.95 3.54 3.30
C SER A 126 4.53 3.89 3.73
N ALA A 127 4.15 5.17 3.66
CA ALA A 127 2.78 5.61 3.94
C ALA A 127 1.77 5.02 2.94
N ALA A 128 2.10 5.00 1.64
CA ALA A 128 1.26 4.40 0.61
C ALA A 128 1.11 2.88 0.83
N ALA A 129 2.22 2.17 1.08
CA ALA A 129 2.21 0.74 1.36
C ALA A 129 1.36 0.39 2.60
N SER A 130 1.46 1.19 3.65
CA SER A 130 0.66 1.04 4.88
C SER A 130 -0.83 1.29 4.63
N ALA A 131 -1.17 2.31 3.82
CA ALA A 131 -2.55 2.59 3.44
C ALA A 131 -3.16 1.45 2.60
N PHE A 132 -2.42 0.89 1.63
CA PHE A 132 -2.87 -0.29 0.88
C PHE A 132 -2.98 -1.54 1.75
N GLY A 133 -2.04 -1.76 2.67
CA GLY A 133 -2.06 -2.86 3.62
C GLY A 133 -3.28 -2.80 4.55
N SER A 134 -3.61 -1.63 5.09
CA SER A 134 -4.80 -1.42 5.93
C SER A 134 -6.10 -1.60 5.15
N LEU A 135 -6.18 -1.12 3.91
CA LEU A 135 -7.33 -1.36 3.04
C LEU A 135 -7.51 -2.84 2.71
N SER A 136 -6.43 -3.54 2.34
CA SER A 136 -6.47 -4.98 2.06
C SER A 136 -6.92 -5.76 3.29
N SER A 137 -6.35 -5.47 4.46
CA SER A 137 -6.77 -6.06 5.74
C SER A 137 -8.25 -5.80 6.05
N ALA A 138 -8.72 -4.57 5.81
CA ALA A 138 -10.12 -4.20 6.00
C ALA A 138 -11.08 -4.88 5.01
N LEU A 139 -10.62 -5.19 3.79
CA LEU A 139 -11.34 -5.98 2.78
C LEU A 139 -11.33 -7.48 3.09
N LEU A 140 -10.29 -7.98 3.77
CA LEU A 140 -10.14 -9.36 4.21
C LEU A 140 -10.89 -9.64 5.52
N MET A 141 -11.21 -8.61 6.31
CA MET A 141 -11.97 -8.74 7.55
C MET A 141 -13.47 -8.83 7.23
N PRO A 142 -14.11 -10.01 7.35
CA PRO A 142 -15.51 -10.16 6.99
C PRO A 142 -16.36 -9.50 8.08
N LYS A 143 -17.11 -8.44 7.73
CA LYS A 143 -18.20 -7.97 8.61
C LYS A 143 -19.45 -8.85 8.52
N ASP A 144 -19.59 -9.62 7.42
CA ASP A 144 -20.80 -10.42 7.12
C ASP A 144 -20.51 -11.73 6.35
N GLY A 145 -19.27 -12.25 6.37
CA GLY A 145 -18.89 -13.44 5.58
C GLY A 145 -18.83 -13.23 4.06
N ARG A 146 -19.08 -12.01 3.57
CA ARG A 146 -18.92 -11.63 2.17
C ARG A 146 -17.46 -11.32 1.88
N THR A 147 -16.85 -12.09 0.98
CA THR A 147 -15.47 -11.87 0.55
C THR A 147 -15.41 -10.85 -0.59
N LEU A 148 -14.23 -10.27 -0.83
CA LEU A 148 -13.99 -9.47 -2.03
C LEU A 148 -14.30 -10.26 -3.32
N GLU A 149 -14.04 -11.56 -3.33
CA GLU A 149 -14.36 -12.45 -4.45
C GLU A 149 -15.87 -12.46 -4.74
N ASP A 150 -16.72 -12.50 -3.71
CA ASP A 150 -18.17 -12.48 -3.88
C ASP A 150 -18.66 -11.18 -4.53
N VAL A 151 -18.08 -10.04 -4.12
CA VAL A 151 -18.38 -8.73 -4.70
C VAL A 151 -17.92 -8.68 -6.16
N VAL A 152 -16.69 -9.10 -6.44
CA VAL A 152 -16.13 -9.11 -7.80
C VAL A 152 -16.94 -10.05 -8.70
N ARG A 153 -17.36 -11.22 -8.20
CA ARG A 153 -18.19 -12.18 -8.93
C ARG A 153 -19.57 -11.63 -9.24
N GLU A 154 -20.18 -10.90 -8.31
CA GLU A 154 -21.46 -10.22 -8.53
C GLU A 154 -21.36 -9.14 -9.61
N LEU A 155 -20.25 -8.40 -9.64
CA LEU A 155 -19.99 -7.34 -10.62
C LEU A 155 -19.57 -7.87 -12.00
N LEU A 156 -18.79 -8.96 -12.06
CA LEU A 156 -18.34 -9.56 -13.33
C LEU A 156 -19.43 -10.38 -14.02
N ARG A 157 -20.37 -10.97 -13.28
CA ARG A 157 -21.45 -11.79 -13.83
C ARG A 157 -22.26 -11.08 -14.94
N PRO A 158 -22.76 -9.83 -14.78
CA PRO A 158 -23.50 -9.16 -15.85
C PRO A 158 -22.62 -8.83 -17.06
N LEU A 159 -21.36 -8.44 -16.88
CA LEU A 159 -20.45 -8.10 -17.98
C LEU A 159 -20.08 -9.33 -18.81
N LEU A 160 -19.78 -10.45 -18.15
CA LEU A 160 -19.49 -11.72 -18.83
C LEU A 160 -20.72 -12.27 -19.54
N LYS A 161 -21.91 -12.14 -18.94
CA LYS A 161 -23.17 -12.56 -19.58
C LYS A 161 -23.41 -11.78 -20.88
N GLU A 162 -23.34 -10.45 -20.83
CA GLU A 162 -23.57 -9.60 -21.98
C GLU A 162 -22.55 -9.88 -23.09
N TRP A 163 -21.27 -10.06 -22.72
CA TRP A 163 -20.24 -10.42 -23.68
C TRP A 163 -20.48 -11.79 -24.31
N LEU A 164 -20.86 -12.80 -23.52
CA LEU A 164 -21.19 -14.13 -24.04
C LEU A 164 -22.43 -14.07 -24.95
N ASP A 165 -23.49 -13.37 -24.56
CA ASP A 165 -24.70 -13.24 -25.37
C ASP A 165 -24.40 -12.60 -26.74
N GLN A 166 -23.44 -11.67 -26.80
CA GLN A 166 -23.01 -11.04 -28.06
C GLN A 166 -22.01 -11.87 -28.90
N ASN A 167 -21.09 -12.61 -28.26
CA ASN A 167 -19.94 -13.21 -28.95
C ASN A 167 -20.04 -14.72 -29.13
N LEU A 168 -20.80 -15.42 -28.26
CA LEU A 168 -20.91 -16.88 -28.28
C LEU A 168 -21.45 -17.42 -29.61
N PRO A 169 -22.48 -16.84 -30.26
CA PRO A 169 -22.99 -17.35 -31.53
C PRO A 169 -21.90 -17.46 -32.60
N ARG A 170 -21.09 -16.39 -32.77
CA ARG A 170 -19.99 -16.34 -33.75
C ARG A 170 -18.90 -17.36 -33.45
N ILE A 171 -18.54 -17.51 -32.16
CA ILE A 171 -17.52 -18.46 -31.71
C ILE A 171 -17.97 -19.89 -32.03
N VAL A 172 -19.24 -20.22 -31.75
CA VAL A 172 -19.80 -21.55 -32.02
C VAL A 172 -19.87 -21.82 -33.51
N GLU A 173 -20.35 -20.89 -34.34
CA GLU A 173 -20.38 -21.05 -35.81
C GLU A 173 -19.00 -21.39 -36.37
N THR A 174 -17.97 -20.64 -35.95
CA THR A 174 -16.58 -20.88 -36.38
C THR A 174 -16.11 -22.28 -35.97
N LYS A 175 -16.40 -22.70 -34.73
CA LYS A 175 -16.00 -24.02 -34.22
C LYS A 175 -16.77 -25.18 -34.86
N VAL A 176 -18.06 -25.00 -35.16
CA VAL A 176 -18.87 -26.00 -35.87
C VAL A 176 -18.43 -26.13 -37.31
N GLU A 177 -18.10 -25.03 -38.00
CA GLU A 177 -17.56 -25.09 -39.36
C GLU A 177 -16.22 -25.85 -39.40
N GLU A 178 -15.31 -25.56 -38.48
CA GLU A 178 -14.05 -26.31 -38.30
C GLU A 178 -14.32 -27.82 -38.10
N GLU A 179 -15.29 -28.16 -37.24
CA GLU A 179 -15.64 -29.53 -36.90
C GLU A 179 -16.30 -30.30 -38.06
N VAL A 180 -17.26 -29.67 -38.75
CA VAL A 180 -17.90 -30.26 -39.95
C VAL A 180 -16.86 -30.46 -41.05
N GLN A 181 -15.96 -29.49 -41.25
CA GLN A 181 -14.93 -29.62 -42.26
C GLN A 181 -13.90 -30.70 -41.91
N ARG A 182 -13.60 -30.89 -40.63
CA ARG A 182 -12.80 -32.02 -40.13
C ARG A 182 -13.48 -33.35 -40.40
N ILE A 183 -14.78 -33.49 -40.10
CA ILE A 183 -15.56 -34.71 -40.37
C ILE A 183 -15.66 -34.99 -41.87
N ALA A 184 -15.89 -33.96 -42.69
CA ALA A 184 -15.98 -34.08 -44.15
C ALA A 184 -14.66 -34.52 -44.78
N ARG A 185 -13.51 -34.13 -44.21
CA ARG A 185 -12.18 -34.60 -44.63
C ARG A 185 -11.80 -35.96 -44.04
N GLY A 186 -12.37 -36.32 -42.89
CA GLY A 186 -12.01 -37.51 -42.11
C GLY A 186 -12.89 -38.74 -42.32
N ARG A 187 -13.81 -38.72 -43.30
CA ARG A 187 -14.60 -39.91 -43.63
C ARG A 187 -13.85 -40.75 -44.67
N PRO A 188 -13.49 -42.03 -44.37
CA PRO A 188 -13.01 -42.96 -45.39
C PRO A 188 -14.12 -43.31 -46.40
#